data_AF-A0A1H1AY99-F1
#
_entry.id   AF-A0A1H1AY99-F1
#
_cell.length_a   1.000
_cell.length_b   1.000
_cell.length_c   1.000
_cell.angle_alpha   90.00
_cell.angle_beta   90.00
_cell.angle_gamma   90.00
#
_symmetry.space_group_name_H-M   'P 1'
#
loop_
_entity.id
_entity.type
_entity.pdbx_description
1 polymer ?
#
loop_
_entity_poly.entity_id
_entity_poly.type
_entity_poly.pdbx_seq_one_letter_code
_entity_poly.pdbx_strand_id
1 'polypeptide(L)'
;MSDAVTNNNGENPVTEQATTEQAAGTAPVEREAREPRRGSRERSNNRDRGSRDADKSQFLERVVTINRVSKVVKGGRRFSFTALVVVGDGNGLVGVGYGKAREVPLAISKGVEEAKRNFFRVPRTGSTIPHPVQGEAAAGVVLLRPAAAGTGVIAGGPVRAVLECAGIHDVLSKSLGSSNTINIVHATVEALKQLEEPRAVAARRGLDFDQVAPARLVRAEAEANAAQKVGA
;
A
#
# COMPACT_ATOMS: atom_id res chain seq x y z
N MET A 1 33.92 54.91 -28.12
CA MET A 1 35.26 54.58 -27.62
C MET A 1 35.06 53.37 -26.71
N SER A 2 34.98 52.16 -27.27
CA SER A 2 36.09 51.33 -27.76
C SER A 2 36.90 50.68 -26.63
N ASP A 3 37.27 49.43 -26.89
CA ASP A 3 38.29 48.60 -26.22
C ASP A 3 37.78 47.84 -24.98
N ALA A 4 37.48 46.54 -25.00
CA ALA A 4 38.10 45.37 -25.64
C ALA A 4 39.57 45.17 -25.24
N VAL A 5 39.81 44.39 -24.17
CA VAL A 5 41.03 43.57 -24.03
C VAL A 5 40.68 42.21 -23.40
N THR A 6 40.89 41.20 -24.24
CA THR A 6 41.06 39.75 -24.07
C THR A 6 41.76 39.25 -22.81
N ASN A 7 41.37 38.03 -22.37
CA ASN A 7 42.36 37.03 -21.96
C ASN A 7 41.90 35.61 -22.32
N ASN A 8 42.77 34.93 -23.07
CA ASN A 8 42.70 33.56 -23.56
C ASN A 8 43.25 32.58 -22.50
N ASN A 9 42.65 31.38 -22.44
CA ASN A 9 43.24 30.07 -22.11
C ASN A 9 42.04 29.12 -21.93
N GLY A 10 41.86 27.99 -22.60
CA GLY A 10 42.73 27.15 -23.41
C GLY A 10 42.15 25.75 -23.26
N GLU A 11 41.30 25.32 -24.19
CA GLU A 11 40.71 23.98 -24.20
C GLU A 11 41.07 23.27 -25.51
N ASN A 12 41.86 22.20 -25.39
CA ASN A 12 42.10 21.23 -26.45
C ASN A 12 40.98 20.16 -26.41
N PRO A 13 40.40 19.78 -27.56
CA PRO A 13 39.45 18.67 -27.63
C PRO A 13 40.19 17.32 -27.79
N VAL A 14 39.79 16.31 -27.02
CA VAL A 14 40.29 14.94 -27.18
C VAL A 14 39.25 14.12 -27.94
N THR A 15 39.65 13.69 -29.13
CA THR A 15 38.91 12.88 -30.09
C THR A 15 38.75 11.44 -29.59
N GLU A 16 37.51 10.94 -29.50
CA GLU A 16 37.20 9.52 -29.30
C GLU A 16 37.16 8.82 -30.67
N GLN A 17 38.12 7.93 -30.93
CA GLN A 17 38.08 6.99 -32.05
C GLN A 17 37.69 5.61 -31.53
N ALA A 18 36.61 5.07 -32.11
CA ALA A 18 36.19 3.69 -31.98
C ALA A 18 37.16 2.76 -32.74
N THR A 19 37.58 1.67 -32.10
CA THR A 19 38.23 0.53 -32.77
C THR A 19 37.41 -0.73 -32.54
N THR A 20 36.76 -1.18 -33.60
CA THR A 20 36.28 -2.54 -33.82
C THR A 20 37.46 -3.43 -34.18
N GLU A 21 37.65 -4.54 -33.48
CA GLU A 21 38.54 -5.62 -33.93
C GLU A 21 37.77 -6.92 -34.16
N GLN A 22 38.12 -7.52 -35.31
CA GLN A 22 37.51 -8.65 -36.00
C GLN A 22 38.07 -9.99 -35.53
N ALA A 23 37.31 -11.05 -35.81
CA ALA A 23 37.70 -12.45 -35.66
C ALA A 23 38.38 -13.03 -36.92
N ALA A 24 39.33 -13.96 -36.74
CA ALA A 24 39.70 -15.10 -37.61
C ALA A 24 40.77 -15.96 -36.87
N GLY A 25 40.55 -17.24 -36.48
CA GLY A 25 40.76 -18.50 -37.26
C GLY A 25 42.25 -18.95 -37.23
N THR A 26 42.73 -20.11 -36.76
CA THR A 26 42.48 -21.54 -37.14
C THR A 26 43.39 -22.42 -36.23
N ALA A 27 43.04 -23.62 -35.71
CA ALA A 27 43.13 -24.96 -36.35
C ALA A 27 42.71 -26.09 -35.35
N PRO A 28 42.38 -27.32 -35.79
CA PRO A 28 41.53 -28.28 -35.08
C PRO A 28 42.30 -29.38 -34.33
N VAL A 29 41.71 -29.91 -33.25
CA VAL A 29 42.14 -31.17 -32.62
C VAL A 29 40.93 -32.07 -32.42
N GLU A 30 40.99 -33.26 -33.02
CA GLU A 30 39.96 -34.30 -32.99
C GLU A 30 40.15 -35.28 -31.82
N ARG A 31 39.00 -35.77 -31.28
CA ARG A 31 38.72 -37.00 -30.48
C ARG A 31 39.07 -36.93 -28.99
N GLU A 32 38.19 -37.32 -28.06
CA GLU A 32 37.39 -38.56 -27.98
C GLU A 32 35.95 -38.36 -27.47
N ALA A 33 35.07 -39.29 -27.87
CA ALA A 33 33.67 -39.35 -27.46
C ALA A 33 33.54 -39.89 -26.03
N ARG A 34 32.96 -39.08 -25.12
CA ARG A 34 32.56 -39.51 -23.77
C ARG A 34 31.07 -39.86 -23.78
N GLU A 35 30.75 -41.11 -23.47
CA GLU A 35 29.39 -41.67 -23.43
C GLU A 35 28.39 -40.84 -22.59
N PRO A 36 27.11 -40.76 -23.01
CA PRO A 36 26.08 -40.14 -22.19
C PRO A 36 25.66 -41.09 -21.06
N ARG A 37 26.03 -40.74 -19.82
CA ARG A 37 25.45 -41.38 -18.64
C ARG A 37 23.95 -41.04 -18.54
N ARG A 38 23.16 -42.02 -18.93
CA ARG A 38 21.71 -42.13 -18.74
C ARG A 38 21.42 -42.18 -17.23
N GLY A 39 20.65 -41.23 -16.72
CA GLY A 39 19.97 -41.42 -15.43
C GLY A 39 19.73 -40.19 -14.57
N SER A 40 18.49 -39.69 -14.69
CA SER A 40 17.60 -39.46 -13.54
C SER A 40 17.45 -38.03 -13.00
N ARG A 41 16.18 -37.61 -13.11
CA ARG A 41 15.47 -36.52 -12.42
C ARG A 41 15.67 -35.12 -12.99
N GLU A 42 14.94 -34.91 -14.09
CA GLU A 42 14.12 -33.70 -14.28
C GLU A 42 13.59 -33.20 -12.93
N ARG A 43 14.22 -32.15 -12.40
CA ARG A 43 13.58 -31.26 -11.43
C ARG A 43 12.95 -30.11 -12.21
N SER A 44 11.89 -30.45 -12.95
CA SER A 44 10.91 -29.46 -13.39
C SER A 44 10.13 -28.99 -12.16
N ASN A 45 10.67 -28.00 -11.45
CA ASN A 45 9.93 -27.27 -10.42
C ASN A 45 10.14 -25.75 -10.59
N ASN A 46 10.17 -25.28 -11.84
CA ASN A 46 10.27 -23.85 -12.17
C ASN A 46 9.01 -23.29 -12.84
N ARG A 47 7.87 -23.97 -12.75
CA ARG A 47 6.58 -23.48 -13.29
C ARG A 47 5.72 -22.73 -12.27
N ASP A 48 6.21 -22.54 -11.04
CA ASP A 48 5.44 -21.94 -9.95
C ASP A 48 5.94 -20.54 -9.50
N ARG A 49 6.80 -19.91 -10.32
CA ARG A 49 7.23 -18.52 -10.12
C ARG A 49 6.45 -17.51 -10.95
N GLY A 50 5.78 -17.94 -12.02
CA GLY A 50 5.02 -17.06 -12.90
C GLY A 50 3.69 -16.56 -12.31
N SER A 51 3.12 -17.26 -11.33
CA SER A 51 1.84 -16.88 -10.74
C SER A 51 1.93 -15.75 -9.70
N ARG A 52 3.14 -15.38 -9.24
CA ARG A 52 3.32 -14.36 -8.19
C ARG A 52 3.39 -12.93 -8.72
N ASP A 53 3.59 -12.74 -10.03
CA ASP A 53 3.69 -11.39 -10.62
C ASP A 53 2.34 -10.80 -11.03
N ALA A 54 1.27 -11.61 -11.11
CA ALA A 54 -0.08 -11.15 -11.46
C ALA A 54 -0.82 -10.45 -10.30
N ASP A 55 -0.45 -10.72 -9.04
CA ASP A 55 -1.08 -10.11 -7.84
C ASP A 55 -0.57 -8.69 -7.52
N LYS A 56 0.34 -8.13 -8.34
CA LYS A 56 1.03 -6.87 -8.02
C LYS A 56 0.21 -5.59 -8.24
N SER A 57 -0.96 -5.64 -8.88
CA SER A 57 -1.58 -4.41 -9.39
C SER A 57 -2.97 -4.07 -8.87
N GLN A 58 -3.59 -4.88 -8.02
CA GLN A 58 -4.97 -4.59 -7.57
C GLN A 58 -5.03 -3.71 -6.31
N PHE A 59 -3.96 -3.64 -5.53
CA PHE A 59 -3.97 -2.93 -4.25
C PHE A 59 -3.44 -1.50 -4.39
N LEU A 60 -4.19 -0.56 -3.82
CA LEU A 60 -3.80 0.82 -3.59
C LEU A 60 -2.84 0.88 -2.40
N GLU A 61 -1.62 1.32 -2.66
CA GLU A 61 -0.58 1.49 -1.65
C GLU A 61 -0.41 2.97 -1.30
N ARG A 62 -0.51 3.32 -0.02
CA ARG A 62 -0.31 4.68 0.50
C ARG A 62 0.75 4.69 1.57
N VAL A 63 1.82 5.45 1.33
CA VAL A 63 2.85 5.71 2.33
C VAL A 63 2.41 6.89 3.19
N VAL A 64 2.22 6.66 4.48
CA VAL A 64 1.70 7.69 5.40
C VAL A 64 2.83 8.55 5.96
N THR A 65 3.88 7.90 6.45
CA THR A 65 5.05 8.60 6.99
C THR A 65 6.31 7.77 6.81
N ILE A 66 7.42 8.48 6.62
CA ILE A 66 8.77 7.91 6.57
C ILE A 66 9.59 8.64 7.62
N ASN A 67 10.15 7.88 8.57
CA ASN A 67 11.04 8.43 9.59
C ASN A 67 12.46 7.90 9.41
N ARG A 68 13.45 8.76 9.64
CA ARG A 68 14.85 8.34 9.80
C ARG A 68 15.15 8.18 11.29
N VAL A 69 15.36 6.94 11.71
CA VAL A 69 15.73 6.59 13.09
C VAL A 69 17.24 6.34 13.18
N SER A 70 17.84 6.53 14.36
CA SER A 70 19.29 6.37 14.54
C SER A 70 19.63 5.56 15.79
N LYS A 71 20.63 4.69 15.69
CA LYS A 71 21.26 3.97 16.81
C LYS A 71 22.69 4.47 16.99
N VAL A 72 23.02 4.96 18.19
CA VAL A 72 24.38 5.41 18.52
C VAL A 72 25.31 4.21 18.73
N VAL A 73 26.53 4.28 18.21
CA VAL A 73 27.60 3.27 18.34
C VAL A 73 28.93 3.97 18.60
N LYS A 74 29.97 3.21 19.00
CA LYS A 74 31.30 3.77 19.35
C LYS A 74 31.95 4.67 18.28
N GLY A 75 31.57 4.51 17.01
CA GLY A 75 32.10 5.28 15.87
C GLY A 75 31.10 6.23 15.21
N GLY A 76 29.95 6.53 15.82
CA GLY A 76 28.97 7.47 15.28
C GLY A 76 27.52 6.99 15.40
N ARG A 77 26.70 7.28 14.38
CA ARG A 77 25.28 6.92 14.36
C ARG A 77 24.98 6.02 13.17
N ARG A 78 24.36 4.87 13.41
CA ARG A 78 23.78 4.02 12.37
C ARG A 78 22.34 4.46 12.11
N PHE A 79 22.08 4.95 10.90
CA PHE A 79 20.74 5.33 10.48
C PHE A 79 19.96 4.12 9.97
N SER A 80 18.64 4.18 10.12
CA SER A 80 17.69 3.27 9.49
C SER A 80 16.43 4.06 9.17
N PHE A 81 15.66 3.60 8.21
CA PHE A 81 14.39 4.19 7.84
C PHE A 81 13.26 3.28 8.28
N THR A 82 12.18 3.91 8.73
CA THR A 82 10.92 3.25 9.06
C THR A 82 9.82 3.84 8.20
N ALA A 83 8.99 3.00 7.59
CA ALA A 83 7.88 3.42 6.77
C ALA A 83 6.58 2.84 7.33
N LEU A 84 5.59 3.70 7.56
CA LEU A 84 4.22 3.28 7.84
C LEU A 84 3.45 3.30 6.52
N VAL A 85 2.95 2.14 6.11
CA VAL A 85 2.28 1.93 4.83
C VAL A 85 0.89 1.39 5.08
N VAL A 86 -0.08 1.89 4.33
CA VAL A 86 -1.44 1.37 4.25
C VAL A 86 -1.62 0.76 2.87
N VAL A 87 -2.23 -0.42 2.81
CA VAL A 87 -2.54 -1.12 1.58
C VAL A 87 -4.03 -1.45 1.60
N GLY A 88 -4.75 -1.26 0.50
CA GLY A 88 -6.15 -1.66 0.41
C GLY A 88 -6.64 -1.81 -1.02
N ASP A 89 -7.78 -2.45 -1.21
CA ASP A 89 -8.37 -2.74 -2.53
C ASP A 89 -9.43 -1.70 -2.96
N GLY A 90 -9.68 -0.68 -2.14
CA GLY A 90 -10.75 0.30 -2.37
C GLY A 90 -12.16 -0.29 -2.27
N ASN A 91 -12.31 -1.55 -1.84
CA ASN A 91 -13.59 -2.24 -1.73
C ASN A 91 -13.92 -2.72 -0.32
N GLY A 92 -13.17 -2.25 0.67
CA GLY A 92 -13.36 -2.56 2.09
C GLY A 92 -12.34 -3.53 2.65
N LEU A 93 -11.30 -3.92 1.90
CA LEU A 93 -10.16 -4.66 2.43
C LEU A 93 -8.98 -3.70 2.65
N VAL A 94 -8.50 -3.62 3.89
CA VAL A 94 -7.37 -2.75 4.27
C VAL A 94 -6.40 -3.47 5.16
N GLY A 95 -5.11 -3.17 5.00
CA GLY A 95 -4.03 -3.61 5.86
C GLY A 95 -3.10 -2.44 6.18
N VAL A 96 -2.51 -2.49 7.37
CA VAL A 96 -1.49 -1.53 7.80
C VAL A 96 -0.21 -2.30 8.08
N GLY A 97 0.92 -1.76 7.64
CA GLY A 97 2.24 -2.37 7.84
C GLY A 97 3.29 -1.35 8.26
N TYR A 98 4.28 -1.83 9.01
CA TYR A 98 5.36 -1.04 9.57
C TYR A 98 6.72 -1.62 9.17
N GLY A 99 7.27 -1.08 8.08
CA GLY A 99 8.55 -1.55 7.57
C GLY A 99 9.73 -0.84 8.21
N LYS A 100 10.82 -1.57 8.47
CA LYS A 100 12.12 -0.99 8.85
C LYS A 100 13.27 -1.58 8.03
N ALA A 101 14.10 -0.71 7.46
CA ALA A 101 15.27 -1.11 6.68
C ALA A 101 16.39 -0.05 6.73
N ARG A 102 17.52 -0.34 6.08
CA ARG A 102 18.64 0.62 5.95
C ARG A 102 18.39 1.66 4.85
N GLU A 103 17.54 1.34 3.89
CA GLU A 103 17.18 2.18 2.76
C GLU A 103 15.67 2.40 2.73
N VAL A 104 15.23 3.52 2.16
CA VAL A 104 13.80 3.90 2.11
C VAL A 104 12.96 2.94 1.27
N PRO A 105 13.34 2.58 0.02
CA PRO A 105 12.51 1.69 -0.80
C PRO A 105 12.34 0.32 -0.15
N LEU A 106 13.41 -0.22 0.43
CA LEU A 106 13.36 -1.50 1.14
C LEU A 106 12.49 -1.46 2.40
N ALA A 107 12.41 -0.30 3.09
CA ALA A 107 11.50 -0.14 4.22
C ALA A 107 10.04 -0.13 3.74
N ILE A 108 9.73 0.55 2.63
CA ILE A 108 8.38 0.59 2.06
C ILE A 108 7.96 -0.81 1.62
N SER A 109 8.78 -1.54 0.86
CA SER A 109 8.44 -2.91 0.41
C SER A 109 8.17 -3.85 1.57
N LYS A 110 8.94 -3.77 2.67
CA LYS A 110 8.67 -4.54 3.89
C LYS A 110 7.35 -4.15 4.56
N GLY A 111 7.02 -2.85 4.58
CA GLY A 111 5.75 -2.36 5.08
C GLY A 111 4.57 -2.87 4.25
N VAL A 112 4.70 -2.90 2.92
CA VAL A 112 3.68 -3.46 2.02
C VAL A 112 3.48 -4.95 2.27
N GLU A 113 4.56 -5.74 2.38
CA GLU A 113 4.47 -7.17 2.67
C GLU A 113 3.83 -7.46 4.02
N GLU A 114 4.11 -6.65 5.05
CA GLU A 114 3.48 -6.79 6.36
C GLU A 114 2.00 -6.40 6.32
N ALA A 115 1.65 -5.31 5.64
CA ALA A 115 0.25 -4.89 5.47
C ALA A 115 -0.58 -5.98 4.79
N LYS A 116 -0.02 -6.65 3.77
CA LYS A 116 -0.68 -7.75 3.05
C LYS A 116 -0.95 -8.97 3.92
N ARG A 117 -0.17 -9.19 4.99
CA ARG A 117 -0.42 -10.28 5.96
C ARG A 117 -1.54 -9.94 6.94
N ASN A 118 -1.77 -8.65 7.20
CA ASN A 118 -2.67 -8.14 8.22
C ASN A 118 -3.90 -7.46 7.61
N PHE A 119 -4.50 -8.07 6.58
CA PHE A 119 -5.74 -7.56 6.00
C PHE A 119 -6.92 -7.76 6.96
N PHE A 120 -7.77 -6.75 7.04
CA PHE A 120 -9.04 -6.80 7.72
C PHE A 120 -10.13 -6.21 6.82
N ARG A 121 -11.36 -6.69 7.01
CA ARG A 121 -12.53 -6.23 6.27
C ARG A 121 -13.23 -5.12 7.04
N VAL A 122 -13.59 -4.05 6.33
CA VAL A 122 -14.29 -2.88 6.85
C VAL A 122 -15.76 -2.93 6.42
N PRO A 123 -16.71 -2.98 7.38
CA PRO A 123 -18.13 -2.80 7.11
C PRO A 123 -18.42 -1.43 6.51
N ARG A 124 -19.09 -1.40 5.36
CA ARG A 124 -19.49 -0.17 4.68
C ARG A 124 -20.91 -0.27 4.16
N THR A 125 -21.59 0.87 4.06
CA THR A 125 -22.90 0.96 3.43
C THR A 125 -22.82 2.00 2.31
N GLY A 126 -22.77 1.52 1.06
CA GLY A 126 -22.51 2.37 -0.10
C GLY A 126 -21.13 3.01 -0.03
N SER A 127 -21.10 4.35 0.02
CA SER A 127 -19.90 5.19 0.07
C SER A 127 -19.44 5.59 1.48
N THR A 128 -20.20 5.26 2.53
CA THR A 128 -19.96 5.71 3.91
C THR A 128 -19.97 4.57 4.95
N ILE A 129 -19.69 4.92 6.21
CA ILE A 129 -19.72 3.98 7.35
C ILE A 129 -21.15 3.79 7.91
N PRO A 130 -21.47 2.63 8.50
CA PRO A 130 -22.82 2.37 9.02
C PRO A 130 -23.27 3.31 10.15
N HIS A 131 -22.41 3.57 11.13
CA HIS A 131 -22.73 4.34 12.33
C HIS A 131 -21.49 5.10 12.85
N PRO A 132 -21.67 6.15 13.69
CA PRO A 132 -20.53 6.85 14.27
C PRO A 132 -19.79 5.97 15.28
N VAL A 133 -18.47 5.99 15.24
CA VAL A 133 -17.60 5.19 16.12
C VAL A 133 -16.43 6.03 16.61
N GLN A 134 -15.96 5.72 17.81
CA GLN A 134 -14.77 6.32 18.40
C GLN A 134 -13.78 5.20 18.72
N GLY A 135 -12.69 5.15 17.95
CA GLY A 135 -11.62 4.18 18.17
C GLY A 135 -10.50 4.77 18.99
N GLU A 136 -9.94 3.94 19.88
CA GLU A 136 -8.85 4.31 20.76
C GLU A 136 -7.74 3.26 20.65
N ALA A 137 -6.52 3.71 20.39
CA ALA A 137 -5.34 2.85 20.41
C ALA A 137 -4.17 3.60 21.03
N ALA A 138 -3.64 3.07 22.13
CA ALA A 138 -2.69 3.77 22.98
C ALA A 138 -3.22 5.17 23.37
N ALA A 139 -2.53 6.25 22.98
CA ALA A 139 -2.99 7.62 23.22
C ALA A 139 -3.70 8.25 22.01
N GLY A 140 -3.92 7.50 20.92
CA GLY A 140 -4.63 7.95 19.74
C GLY A 140 -6.14 7.76 19.92
N VAL A 141 -6.92 8.84 19.75
CA VAL A 141 -8.39 8.81 19.79
C VAL A 141 -8.89 9.40 18.48
N VAL A 142 -9.67 8.61 17.72
CA VAL A 142 -10.22 9.01 16.42
C VAL A 142 -11.72 8.80 16.43
N LEU A 143 -12.44 9.89 16.18
CA LEU A 143 -13.89 9.87 15.94
C LEU A 143 -14.12 9.75 14.43
N LEU A 144 -14.90 8.75 14.02
CA LEU A 144 -15.42 8.59 12.67
C LEU A 144 -16.94 8.78 12.71
N ARG A 145 -17.46 9.66 11.85
CA ARG A 145 -18.89 9.94 11.73
C ARG A 145 -19.34 9.78 10.28
N PRO A 146 -20.44 9.06 10.02
CA PRO A 146 -20.97 8.93 8.67
C PRO A 146 -21.40 10.28 8.11
N ALA A 147 -21.24 10.42 6.80
CA ALA A 147 -21.58 11.63 6.07
C ALA A 147 -22.61 11.33 4.97
N ALA A 148 -23.25 12.37 4.42
CA ALA A 148 -24.11 12.23 3.26
C ALA A 148 -23.27 12.05 1.99
N ALA A 149 -23.86 11.45 0.96
CA ALA A 149 -23.19 11.28 -0.33
C ALA A 149 -22.71 12.62 -0.91
N GLY A 150 -21.47 12.66 -1.40
CA GLY A 150 -20.85 13.85 -1.98
C GLY A 150 -20.13 14.76 -0.98
N THR A 151 -20.00 14.35 0.28
CA THR A 151 -19.21 15.09 1.29
C THR A 151 -17.71 14.93 1.07
N GLY A 152 -17.27 13.78 0.55
CA GLY A 152 -15.86 13.46 0.44
C GLY A 152 -15.21 13.04 1.76
N VAL A 153 -13.90 12.76 1.72
CA VAL A 153 -13.12 12.30 2.88
C VAL A 153 -12.54 13.49 3.64
N ILE A 154 -13.26 13.93 4.68
CA ILE A 154 -12.81 14.99 5.59
C ILE A 154 -12.07 14.35 6.76
N ALA A 155 -10.75 14.21 6.57
CA ALA A 155 -9.88 13.53 7.51
C ALA A 155 -8.47 14.12 7.55
N GLY A 156 -7.81 13.98 8.70
CA GLY A 156 -6.37 14.26 8.82
C GLY A 156 -5.55 13.27 7.99
N GLY A 157 -4.36 13.67 7.53
CA GLY A 157 -3.53 12.88 6.59
C GLY A 157 -3.43 11.37 6.91
N PRO A 158 -3.13 10.97 8.16
CA PRO A 158 -3.03 9.55 8.51
C PRO A 158 -4.36 8.79 8.40
N VAL A 159 -5.45 9.41 8.84
CA VAL A 159 -6.80 8.83 8.79
C VAL A 159 -7.29 8.77 7.34
N ARG A 160 -7.03 9.82 6.55
CA ARG A 160 -7.39 9.90 5.13
C ARG A 160 -6.78 8.75 4.33
N ALA A 161 -5.48 8.48 4.54
CA ALA A 161 -4.80 7.38 3.84
C ALA A 161 -5.48 6.02 4.10
N VAL A 162 -5.95 5.78 5.33
CA VAL A 162 -6.67 4.55 5.69
C VAL A 162 -8.04 4.49 5.03
N LEU A 163 -8.82 5.57 5.12
CA LEU A 163 -10.20 5.60 4.61
C LEU A 163 -10.26 5.54 3.07
N GLU A 164 -9.31 6.18 2.37
CA GLU A 164 -9.20 6.07 0.92
C GLU A 164 -8.85 4.64 0.48
N CYS A 165 -7.87 3.99 1.12
CA CYS A 165 -7.54 2.59 0.86
C CYS A 165 -8.72 1.65 1.18
N ALA A 166 -9.57 2.02 2.14
CA ALA A 166 -10.79 1.28 2.48
C ALA A 166 -11.92 1.41 1.44
N GLY A 167 -11.83 2.39 0.53
CA GLY A 167 -12.94 2.70 -0.38
C GLY A 167 -14.08 3.47 0.28
N ILE A 168 -13.81 4.17 1.38
CA ILE A 168 -14.78 5.07 2.01
C ILE A 168 -14.60 6.44 1.37
N HIS A 169 -15.64 6.91 0.69
CA HIS A 169 -15.59 8.19 -0.03
C HIS A 169 -16.21 9.32 0.79
N ASP A 170 -17.19 9.05 1.64
CA ASP A 170 -17.92 10.07 2.39
C ASP A 170 -17.82 9.82 3.89
N VAL A 171 -17.05 10.64 4.61
CA VAL A 171 -16.84 10.47 6.04
C VAL A 171 -16.29 11.74 6.68
N LEU A 172 -16.81 12.06 7.87
CA LEU A 172 -16.27 13.10 8.73
C LEU A 172 -15.43 12.45 9.81
N SER A 173 -14.21 12.94 10.00
CA SER A 173 -13.37 12.43 11.09
C SER A 173 -12.67 13.55 11.84
N LYS A 174 -12.37 13.27 13.11
CA LYS A 174 -11.56 14.15 13.96
C LYS A 174 -10.64 13.30 14.84
N SER A 175 -9.35 13.65 14.83
CA SER A 175 -8.40 13.17 15.84
C SER A 175 -8.53 14.05 17.08
N LEU A 176 -8.83 13.43 18.22
CA LEU A 176 -9.07 14.10 19.50
C LEU A 176 -7.93 13.88 20.52
N GLY A 177 -7.07 12.89 20.26
CA GLY A 177 -5.96 12.52 21.15
C GLY A 177 -4.59 12.92 20.61
N SER A 178 -3.64 11.97 20.68
CA SER A 178 -2.26 12.15 20.22
C SER A 178 -2.17 12.54 18.73
N SER A 179 -1.20 13.40 18.41
CA SER A 179 -0.83 13.76 17.03
C SER A 179 0.12 12.75 16.36
N ASN A 180 0.55 11.70 17.08
CA ASN A 180 1.45 10.69 16.54
C ASN A 180 0.76 9.85 15.45
N THR A 181 1.30 9.90 14.23
CA THR A 181 0.79 9.21 13.05
C THR A 181 0.55 7.72 13.27
N ILE A 182 1.47 7.01 13.94
CA ILE A 182 1.35 5.56 14.17
C ILE A 182 0.12 5.25 15.04
N ASN A 183 -0.04 6.00 16.13
CA ASN A 183 -1.16 5.81 17.05
C ASN A 183 -2.49 6.18 16.40
N ILE A 184 -2.52 7.26 15.60
CA ILE A 184 -3.73 7.67 14.87
C ILE A 184 -4.15 6.59 13.87
N VAL A 185 -3.22 6.00 13.13
CA VAL A 185 -3.53 4.92 12.18
C VAL A 185 -4.06 3.69 12.91
N HIS A 186 -3.41 3.27 14.00
CA HIS A 186 -3.91 2.15 14.80
C HIS A 186 -5.27 2.44 15.44
N ALA A 187 -5.52 3.66 15.92
CA ALA A 187 -6.81 4.06 16.48
C ALA A 187 -7.90 4.08 15.40
N THR A 188 -7.55 4.47 14.17
CA THR A 188 -8.46 4.38 13.01
C THR A 188 -8.79 2.93 12.69
N VAL A 189 -7.80 2.03 12.68
CA VAL A 189 -8.02 0.59 12.47
C VAL A 189 -8.96 0.03 13.55
N GLU A 190 -8.76 0.40 14.81
CA GLU A 190 -9.63 -0.03 15.91
C GLU A 190 -11.05 0.51 15.75
N ALA A 191 -11.20 1.78 15.38
CA ALA A 191 -12.51 2.37 15.07
C ALA A 191 -13.24 1.59 13.96
N LEU A 192 -12.53 1.21 12.90
CA LEU A 192 -13.10 0.47 11.78
C LEU A 192 -13.46 -0.98 12.14
N LYS A 193 -12.73 -1.61 13.06
CA LYS A 193 -13.04 -2.95 13.57
C LYS A 193 -14.27 -2.99 14.47
N GLN A 194 -14.57 -1.88 15.15
CA GLN A 194 -15.78 -1.74 15.96
C GLN A 194 -17.05 -1.56 15.13
N LEU A 195 -16.92 -1.29 13.81
CA LEU A 195 -18.08 -1.19 12.95
C LEU A 195 -18.76 -2.56 12.84
N GLU A 196 -20.08 -2.52 12.78
CA GLU A 196 -20.93 -3.69 12.62
C GLU A 196 -21.82 -3.46 11.39
N GLU A 197 -21.94 -4.49 10.56
CA GLU A 197 -22.88 -4.48 9.44
C GLU A 197 -24.32 -4.52 9.98
N PRO A 198 -25.24 -3.68 9.51
CA PRO A 198 -26.61 -3.67 10.00
C PRO A 198 -27.31 -5.04 9.90
N ARG A 199 -27.01 -5.81 8.85
CA ARG A 199 -27.48 -7.21 8.69
C ARG A 199 -26.95 -8.15 9.77
N ALA A 200 -25.67 -8.03 10.14
CA ALA A 200 -25.08 -8.82 11.21
C ALA A 200 -25.74 -8.50 12.57
N VAL A 201 -26.08 -7.22 12.81
CA VAL A 201 -26.80 -6.81 14.01
C VAL A 201 -28.23 -7.35 14.05
N ALA A 202 -28.95 -7.31 12.92
CA ALA A 202 -30.29 -7.86 12.79
C ALA A 202 -30.30 -9.38 13.05
N ALA A 203 -29.36 -10.12 12.44
CA ALA A 203 -29.19 -11.55 12.66
C ALA A 203 -28.87 -11.89 14.13
N ARG A 204 -27.99 -11.11 14.78
CA ARG A 204 -27.66 -11.27 16.20
C ARG A 204 -28.85 -11.05 17.13
N ARG A 205 -29.78 -10.17 16.75
CA ARG A 205 -30.99 -9.84 17.52
C ARG A 205 -32.20 -10.69 17.14
N GLY A 206 -32.14 -11.47 16.06
CA GLY A 206 -33.26 -12.27 15.55
C GLY A 206 -34.43 -11.42 15.04
N LEU A 207 -34.17 -10.19 14.59
CA LEU A 207 -35.17 -9.26 14.07
C LEU A 207 -34.97 -9.04 12.58
N ASP A 208 -36.02 -8.63 11.89
CA ASP A 208 -35.94 -8.26 10.49
C ASP A 208 -35.10 -6.99 10.30
N PHE A 209 -34.45 -6.90 9.13
CA PHE A 209 -33.55 -5.80 8.79
C PHE A 209 -34.22 -4.42 8.92
N ASP A 210 -35.47 -4.31 8.49
CA ASP A 210 -36.25 -3.06 8.50
C ASP A 210 -36.55 -2.54 9.91
N GLN A 211 -36.53 -3.42 10.93
CA GLN A 211 -36.77 -3.04 12.32
C GLN A 211 -35.51 -2.54 13.04
N VAL A 212 -34.33 -2.90 12.54
CA VAL A 212 -33.04 -2.61 13.18
C VAL A 212 -32.32 -1.45 12.48
N ALA A 213 -32.40 -1.39 11.15
CA ALA A 213 -31.73 -0.36 10.37
C ALA A 213 -32.58 0.93 10.33
N PRO A 214 -32.00 2.12 10.60
CA PRO A 214 -32.70 3.38 10.41
C PRO A 214 -33.05 3.59 8.93
N ALA A 215 -34.14 4.32 8.67
CA ALA A 215 -34.70 4.50 7.33
C ALA A 215 -33.70 4.95 6.25
N ARG A 216 -32.65 5.71 6.63
CA ARG A 216 -31.57 6.11 5.71
C ARG A 216 -30.78 4.93 5.15
N LEU A 217 -30.51 3.90 5.95
CA LEU A 217 -29.75 2.72 5.54
C LEU A 217 -30.64 1.77 4.73
N VAL A 218 -31.92 1.64 5.12
CA VAL A 218 -32.92 0.87 4.37
C VAL A 218 -33.08 1.41 2.95
N ARG A 219 -33.17 2.74 2.80
CA ARG A 219 -33.22 3.40 1.47
C ARG A 219 -31.94 3.19 0.68
N ALA A 220 -30.77 3.43 1.29
CA ALA A 220 -29.49 3.24 0.61
C ALA A 220 -29.30 1.80 0.13
N GLU A 221 -29.78 0.82 0.88
CA GLU A 221 -29.70 -0.59 0.50
C GLU A 221 -30.73 -0.97 -0.58
N ALA A 222 -31.95 -0.42 -0.51
CA ALA A 222 -32.94 -0.56 -1.57
C ALA A 222 -32.45 0.03 -2.90
N GLU A 223 -31.81 1.20 -2.85
CA GLU A 223 -31.17 1.85 -4.00
C GLU A 223 -30.01 1.01 -4.56
N ALA A 224 -29.16 0.45 -3.69
CA ALA A 224 -28.07 -0.44 -4.10
C ALA A 224 -28.60 -1.73 -4.78
N ASN A 225 -29.65 -2.33 -4.22
CA ASN A 225 -30.29 -3.52 -4.79
C ASN A 225 -31.01 -3.20 -6.12
N ALA A 226 -31.62 -2.02 -6.24
CA ALA A 226 -32.23 -1.56 -7.48
C ALA A 226 -31.17 -1.33 -8.57
N ALA A 227 -30.05 -0.69 -8.22
CA ALA A 227 -28.93 -0.47 -9.14
C ALA A 227 -28.32 -1.80 -9.64
N GLN A 228 -28.18 -2.80 -8.76
CA GLN A 228 -27.70 -4.13 -9.14
C GLN A 228 -28.66 -4.87 -10.09
N LYS A 229 -29.98 -4.68 -9.95
CA LYS A 229 -30.98 -5.30 -10.84
C LYS A 229 -31.10 -4.65 -12.21
N VAL A 230 -30.72 -3.37 -12.35
CA VAL A 230 -30.74 -2.64 -13.63
C VAL A 230 -29.45 -2.89 -14.43
N GLY A 231 -28.35 -3.24 -13.76
CA GLY A 231 -27.07 -3.56 -14.38
C GLY A 231 -26.86 -5.03 -14.76
N ALA A 232 -27.83 -5.91 -14.48
CA ALA A 232 -27.86 -7.33 -14.87
C ALA A 232 -28.89 -7.56 -15.97
#